data_AF-A0A257Y6H0-F1
#
_entry.id   AF-A0A257Y6H0-F1
#
_cell.length_a   1.000
_cell.length_b   1.000
_cell.length_c   1.000
_cell.angle_alpha   90.00
_cell.angle_beta   90.00
_cell.angle_gamma   90.00
#
_symmetry.space_group_name_H-M   'P 1'
#
loop_
_entity.id
_entity.type
_entity.pdbx_description
1 polymer ?
#
loop_
_entity_poly.entity_id
_entity_poly.type
_entity_poly.pdbx_seq_one_letter_code
_entity_poly.pdbx_strand_id
1 'polypeptide(L)'
;MRPLNRTAGQGGGVQVDQLKPGILPSQAIAALHEAGGIVTKRAFDDDQIQPASLDLRLGRTAWRIRASFLPGAGISVKQRLEDLALHKLDLADGAVLETGCVYLVQLFEKLKLPADVSAATNPKSSTGRLDVFTRVITDGARAFD
;
A
#
# COMPACT_ATOMS: atom_id res chain seq x y z
N MET A 1 10.90 -44.30 41.83
CA MET A 1 9.45 -44.17 41.51
C MET A 1 9.12 -42.67 41.47
N ARG A 2 8.45 -42.22 40.39
CA ARG A 2 8.12 -40.84 39.94
C ARG A 2 9.19 -40.07 39.13
N PRO A 3 9.00 -39.96 37.80
CA PRO A 3 9.58 -38.92 36.96
C PRO A 3 8.57 -37.77 36.73
N LEU A 4 9.02 -36.51 36.59
CA LEU A 4 8.21 -35.42 36.02
C LEU A 4 9.10 -34.43 35.23
N ASN A 5 9.16 -34.69 33.93
CA ASN A 5 9.10 -33.77 32.78
C ASN A 5 9.52 -32.30 33.01
N ARG A 6 10.65 -31.89 32.39
CA ARG A 6 10.93 -30.48 32.07
C ARG A 6 10.52 -30.20 30.62
N THR A 7 9.40 -29.49 30.54
CA THR A 7 8.88 -28.55 29.54
C THR A 7 9.62 -28.42 28.20
N ALA A 8 8.88 -28.74 27.14
CA ALA A 8 9.11 -28.33 25.76
C ALA A 8 9.19 -26.80 25.65
N GLY A 9 10.19 -26.31 24.92
CA GLY A 9 10.29 -24.91 24.50
C GLY A 9 9.13 -24.57 23.56
N GLN A 10 8.22 -23.73 24.05
CA GLN A 10 7.14 -23.15 23.25
C GLN A 10 7.70 -22.14 22.26
N GLY A 11 7.28 -22.26 21.00
CA GLY A 11 7.51 -21.26 19.96
C GLY A 11 6.83 -19.95 20.32
N GLY A 12 7.59 -18.86 20.26
CA GLY A 12 7.08 -17.50 20.42
C GLY A 12 6.30 -17.08 19.19
N GLY A 13 5.00 -17.37 19.17
CA GLY A 13 4.05 -16.64 18.34
C GLY A 13 3.85 -15.25 18.92
N VAL A 14 4.05 -14.21 18.10
CA VAL A 14 3.76 -12.83 18.47
C VAL A 14 2.28 -12.73 18.81
N GLN A 15 1.96 -12.50 20.09
CA GLN A 15 0.63 -12.08 20.50
C GLN A 15 0.45 -10.64 20.03
N VAL A 16 -0.18 -10.48 18.87
CA VAL A 16 -0.84 -9.23 18.51
C VAL A 16 -1.97 -9.05 19.50
N ASP A 17 -1.70 -8.24 20.54
CA ASP A 17 -2.70 -7.80 21.52
C ASP A 17 -3.92 -7.27 20.76
N GLN A 18 -5.12 -7.63 21.22
CA GLN A 18 -6.38 -7.34 20.52
C GLN A 18 -6.44 -5.84 20.21
N LEU A 19 -6.27 -5.50 18.93
CA LEU A 19 -6.32 -4.11 18.47
C LEU A 19 -7.70 -3.54 18.81
N LYS A 20 -7.76 -2.67 19.81
CA LYS A 20 -8.98 -1.90 20.10
C LYS A 20 -9.37 -1.13 18.85
N PRO A 21 -10.67 -0.98 18.54
CA PRO A 21 -11.12 -0.25 17.37
C PRO A 21 -10.49 1.15 17.32
N GLY A 22 -9.85 1.51 16.21
CA GLY A 22 -9.16 2.79 16.06
C GLY A 22 -8.20 2.82 14.87
N ILE A 23 -7.55 3.96 14.68
CA ILE A 23 -6.47 4.12 13.69
C ILE A 23 -5.20 3.47 14.24
N LEU A 24 -4.52 2.68 13.41
CA LEU A 24 -3.27 2.03 13.79
C LEU A 24 -2.16 3.06 14.03
N PRO A 25 -1.52 3.08 15.21
CA PRO A 25 -0.36 3.93 15.44
C PRO A 25 0.88 3.37 14.72
N SER A 26 1.94 4.17 14.64
CA SER A 26 3.19 3.83 13.95
C SER A 26 3.77 2.46 14.34
N GLN A 27 3.72 2.08 15.63
CA GLN A 27 4.23 0.77 16.08
C GLN A 27 3.40 -0.40 15.52
N ALA A 28 2.08 -0.22 15.40
CA ALA A 28 1.20 -1.23 14.83
C ALA A 28 1.34 -1.32 13.30
N ILE A 29 1.60 -0.19 12.62
CA ILE A 29 1.93 -0.18 11.18
C ILE A 29 3.24 -0.92 10.93
N ALA A 30 4.26 -0.68 11.75
CA ALA A 30 5.53 -1.41 11.68
C ALA A 30 5.32 -2.91 11.93
N ALA A 31 4.59 -3.29 12.98
CA ALA A 31 4.26 -4.69 13.25
C ALA A 31 3.47 -5.35 12.11
N LEU A 32 2.57 -4.60 11.44
CA LEU A 32 1.83 -5.08 10.28
C LEU A 32 2.75 -5.32 9.08
N HIS A 33 3.79 -4.51 8.89
CA HIS A 33 4.83 -4.75 7.88
C HIS A 33 5.63 -6.02 8.20
N GLU A 34 6.10 -6.17 9.44
CA GLU A 34 6.85 -7.36 9.89
C GLU A 34 6.01 -8.65 9.78
N ALA A 35 4.70 -8.56 10.02
CA ALA A 35 3.76 -9.67 9.85
C ALA A 35 3.39 -9.97 8.38
N GLY A 36 3.90 -9.19 7.42
CA GLY A 36 3.64 -9.36 5.99
C GLY A 36 2.29 -8.83 5.51
N GLY A 37 1.61 -8.02 6.32
CA GLY A 37 0.37 -7.33 5.93
C GLY A 37 0.62 -6.13 5.00
N ILE A 38 1.82 -5.54 5.07
CA ILE A 38 2.33 -4.55 4.12
C ILE A 38 3.61 -5.13 3.51
N VAL A 39 3.63 -5.29 2.19
CA VAL A 39 4.71 -5.96 1.46
C VAL A 39 5.36 -4.97 0.51
N THR A 40 6.67 -4.85 0.58
CA THR A 40 7.48 -4.05 -0.36
C THR A 40 8.79 -4.79 -0.63
N LYS A 41 9.40 -4.53 -1.79
CA LYS A 41 10.68 -5.15 -2.18
C LYS A 41 11.91 -4.45 -1.59
N ARG A 42 11.73 -3.23 -1.08
CA ARG A 42 12.80 -2.42 -0.49
C ARG A 42 12.43 -2.12 0.96
N ALA A 43 13.43 -1.96 1.82
CA ALA A 43 13.21 -1.46 3.17
C ALA A 43 12.44 -0.13 3.13
N PHE A 44 11.68 0.14 4.19
CA PHE A 44 11.11 1.46 4.37
C PHE A 44 12.21 2.50 4.52
N ASP A 45 11.90 3.71 4.07
CA ASP A 45 12.75 4.86 4.34
C ASP A 45 12.56 5.27 5.81
N ASP A 46 13.57 5.88 6.42
CA ASP A 46 13.63 6.12 7.88
C ASP A 46 12.43 6.92 8.41
N ASP A 47 11.83 7.77 7.58
CA ASP A 47 10.68 8.62 7.90
C ASP A 47 9.38 8.17 7.20
N GLN A 48 9.34 7.00 6.58
CA GLN A 48 8.18 6.58 5.79
C GLN A 48 6.96 6.25 6.66
N ILE A 49 7.17 5.68 7.85
CA ILE A 49 6.10 5.44 8.83
C ILE A 49 5.85 6.75 9.60
N GLN A 50 4.63 7.25 9.49
CA GLN A 50 4.15 8.43 10.20
C GLN A 50 3.42 8.01 11.48
N PRO A 51 3.08 8.94 12.40
CA PRO A 51 2.47 8.59 13.69
C PRO A 51 1.21 7.71 13.61
N ALA A 52 0.42 7.85 12.53
CA ALA A 52 -0.82 7.10 12.30
C ALA A 52 -1.10 6.84 10.80
N SER A 53 -0.06 6.85 9.96
CA SER A 53 -0.17 6.60 8.52
C SER A 53 1.15 6.08 7.94
N LEU A 54 1.11 5.64 6.68
CA LEU A 54 2.29 5.21 5.93
C LEU A 54 2.36 6.02 4.64
N ASP A 55 3.49 6.66 4.37
CA ASP A 55 3.73 7.31 3.08
C ASP A 55 3.96 6.23 2.01
N LEU A 56 3.21 6.30 0.90
CA LEU A 56 3.30 5.36 -0.22
C LEU A 56 4.30 5.86 -1.25
N ARG A 57 5.07 4.95 -1.84
CA ARG A 57 6.14 5.29 -2.78
C ARG A 57 5.78 4.89 -4.19
N LEU A 58 6.05 5.79 -5.12
CA LEU A 58 5.93 5.49 -6.54
C LEU A 58 6.97 4.44 -6.93
N GLY A 59 6.51 3.38 -7.57
CA GLY A 59 7.34 2.38 -8.21
C GLY A 59 7.95 2.92 -9.50
N ARG A 60 8.66 2.04 -10.21
CA ARG A 60 9.41 2.43 -11.41
C ARG A 60 8.56 2.67 -12.65
N THR A 61 7.33 2.18 -12.66
CA THR A 61 6.53 2.15 -13.89
C THR A 61 5.30 3.02 -13.74
N ALA A 62 5.13 3.92 -14.71
CA ALA A 62 3.92 4.67 -14.92
C ALA A 62 3.35 4.40 -16.31
N TRP A 63 2.07 4.67 -16.47
CA TRP A 63 1.37 4.62 -17.75
C TRP A 63 0.57 5.89 -17.92
N ARG A 64 0.79 6.60 -19.03
CA ARG A 64 -0.13 7.65 -19.47
C ARG A 64 -1.41 6.96 -19.96
N ILE A 65 -2.55 7.34 -19.39
CA ILE A 65 -3.87 6.79 -19.72
C ILE A 65 -4.78 7.91 -20.22
N ARG A 66 -5.79 7.55 -21.03
CA ARG A 66 -6.75 8.54 -21.57
C ARG A 66 -7.60 9.19 -20.50
N ALA A 67 -8.02 8.40 -19.50
CA ALA A 67 -8.92 8.84 -18.45
C ALA A 67 -8.74 7.98 -17.20
N SER A 68 -9.10 8.54 -16.04
CA SER A 68 -9.20 7.77 -14.79
C SER A 68 -10.29 6.70 -14.88
N PHE A 69 -10.16 5.62 -14.12
CA PHE A 69 -11.08 4.50 -14.13
C PHE A 69 -11.14 3.80 -12.76
N LEU A 70 -12.23 3.06 -12.55
CA LEU A 70 -12.35 2.08 -11.47
C LEU A 70 -12.37 0.68 -12.09
N PRO A 71 -11.60 -0.30 -11.60
CA PRO A 71 -11.55 -1.63 -12.20
C PRO A 71 -12.93 -2.30 -12.30
N GLY A 72 -13.73 -2.18 -11.23
CA GLY A 72 -14.98 -2.91 -11.05
C GLY A 72 -14.77 -4.26 -10.38
N ALA A 73 -15.86 -4.86 -9.87
CA ALA A 73 -15.77 -6.11 -9.12
C ALA A 73 -15.18 -7.25 -9.94
N GLY A 74 -14.24 -7.99 -9.35
CA GLY A 74 -13.59 -9.15 -9.98
C GLY A 74 -12.60 -8.81 -11.09
N ILE A 75 -12.34 -7.53 -11.34
CA ILE A 75 -11.41 -7.07 -12.38
C ILE A 75 -10.19 -6.43 -11.72
N SER A 76 -9.00 -6.82 -12.17
CA SER A 76 -7.75 -6.21 -11.73
C SER A 76 -7.49 -4.88 -12.43
N VAL A 77 -6.74 -4.00 -11.77
CA VAL A 77 -6.25 -2.74 -12.36
C VAL A 77 -5.45 -3.03 -13.63
N LYS A 78 -4.64 -4.09 -13.62
CA LYS A 78 -3.82 -4.50 -14.77
C LYS A 78 -4.67 -4.85 -15.99
N GLN A 79 -5.76 -5.59 -15.81
CA GLN A 79 -6.65 -5.96 -16.93
C GLN A 79 -7.27 -4.72 -17.58
N ARG A 80 -7.74 -3.74 -16.81
CA ARG A 80 -8.26 -2.48 -17.38
C ARG A 80 -7.17 -1.64 -18.04
N LEU A 81 -5.96 -1.69 -17.50
CA LEU A 81 -4.84 -0.93 -18.02
C LEU A 81 -4.47 -1.36 -19.45
N GLU A 82 -4.61 -2.64 -19.79
CA GLU A 82 -4.34 -3.16 -21.13
C GLU A 82 -5.19 -2.46 -22.21
N ASP A 83 -6.42 -2.06 -21.88
CA ASP A 83 -7.33 -1.36 -22.80
C ASP A 83 -7.14 0.18 -22.81
N LEU A 84 -6.57 0.74 -21.74
CA LEU A 84 -6.57 2.18 -21.48
C LEU A 84 -5.18 2.84 -21.60
N ALA A 85 -4.11 2.05 -21.55
CA ALA A 85 -2.74 2.54 -21.64
C ALA A 85 -2.44 3.13 -23.01
N LEU A 86 -1.89 4.35 -23.03
CA LEU A 86 -1.36 4.99 -24.22
C LEU A 86 0.14 4.75 -24.34
N HIS A 87 0.87 5.10 -23.28
CA HIS A 87 2.33 5.04 -23.25
C HIS A 87 2.80 4.57 -21.88
N LYS A 88 3.78 3.67 -21.86
CA LYS A 88 4.49 3.25 -20.64
C LYS A 88 5.71 4.16 -20.43
N LEU A 89 5.93 4.58 -19.20
CA LEU A 89 7.07 5.41 -18.78
C LEU A 89 7.87 4.66 -17.71
N ASP A 90 9.20 4.74 -17.79
CA ASP A 90 10.10 4.37 -16.68
C ASP A 90 10.40 5.62 -15.86
N LEU A 91 10.29 5.52 -14.55
CA LEU A 91 10.51 6.58 -13.58
C LEU A 91 11.89 6.50 -12.91
N ALA A 92 12.75 5.54 -13.31
CA ALA A 92 14.02 5.26 -12.65
C ALA A 92 14.95 6.48 -12.54
N ASP A 93 15.08 7.26 -13.62
CA ASP A 93 15.93 8.45 -13.69
C ASP A 93 15.11 9.75 -13.58
N GLY A 94 13.87 9.63 -13.09
CA GLY A 94 12.88 10.70 -13.09
C GLY A 94 12.09 10.80 -14.39
N ALA A 95 10.90 11.38 -14.32
CA ALA A 95 10.07 11.70 -15.48
C ALA A 95 9.21 12.93 -15.21
N VAL A 96 8.88 13.67 -16.27
CA VAL A 96 7.94 14.80 -16.18
C VAL A 96 6.52 14.29 -16.42
N LEU A 97 5.63 14.53 -15.47
CA LEU A 97 4.20 14.27 -15.61
C LEU A 97 3.49 15.57 -16.02
N GLU A 98 3.07 15.64 -17.28
CA GLU A 98 2.42 16.83 -17.86
C GLU A 98 1.08 17.17 -17.18
N THR A 99 0.80 18.47 -17.02
CA THR A 99 -0.49 18.98 -16.55
C THR A 99 -1.63 18.57 -17.49
N GLY A 100 -2.81 18.29 -16.94
CA GLY A 100 -3.99 17.87 -17.71
C GLY A 100 -3.92 16.43 -18.24
N CYS A 101 -2.87 15.69 -17.91
CA CYS A 101 -2.72 14.29 -18.27
C CYS A 101 -2.96 13.38 -17.06
N VAL A 102 -3.44 12.17 -17.33
CA VAL A 102 -3.67 11.15 -16.30
C VAL A 102 -2.58 10.09 -16.39
N TYR A 103 -1.99 9.78 -15.24
CA TYR A 103 -0.97 8.75 -15.11
C TYR A 103 -1.39 7.72 -14.07
N LEU A 104 -1.37 6.45 -14.45
CA LEU A 104 -1.42 5.35 -13.49
C LEU A 104 0.02 5.01 -13.12
N VAL A 105 0.35 5.05 -11.83
CA VAL A 105 1.68 4.71 -11.34
C VAL A 105 1.57 3.50 -10.42
N GLN A 106 2.37 2.47 -10.69
CA GLN A 106 2.44 1.32 -9.77
C GLN A 106 3.13 1.76 -8.48
N LEU A 107 2.57 1.45 -7.31
CA LEU A 107 3.22 1.66 -6.03
C LEU A 107 4.22 0.55 -5.70
N PHE A 108 5.22 0.84 -4.87
CA PHE A 108 6.11 -0.19 -4.35
C PHE A 108 5.42 -1.09 -3.32
N GLU A 109 4.57 -0.50 -2.48
CA GLU A 109 3.83 -1.19 -1.44
C GLU A 109 2.64 -1.99 -2.02
N LYS A 110 2.48 -3.21 -1.51
CA LYS A 110 1.33 -4.09 -1.71
C LYS A 110 0.73 -4.41 -0.36
N LEU A 111 -0.58 -4.62 -0.32
CA LEU A 111 -1.29 -4.89 0.92
C LEU A 111 -1.85 -6.32 0.93
N LYS A 112 -1.70 -6.98 2.08
CA LYS A 112 -2.33 -8.25 2.43
C LYS A 112 -2.91 -8.11 3.83
N LEU A 113 -3.88 -7.19 3.95
CA LEU A 113 -4.42 -6.80 5.25
C LEU A 113 -5.17 -7.97 5.92
N PRO A 114 -5.06 -8.13 7.25
CA PRO A 114 -5.96 -8.95 8.04
C PRO A 114 -7.44 -8.56 7.83
N ALA A 115 -8.35 -9.51 8.05
CA ALA A 115 -9.78 -9.31 7.77
C ALA A 115 -10.45 -8.21 8.61
N ASP A 116 -9.86 -7.89 9.76
CA ASP A 116 -10.29 -6.86 10.71
C ASP A 116 -9.61 -5.51 10.50
N VAL A 117 -8.74 -5.38 9.48
CA VAL A 117 -8.01 -4.16 9.16
C VAL A 117 -8.43 -3.63 7.80
N SER A 118 -8.89 -2.38 7.77
CA SER A 118 -9.13 -1.61 6.55
C SER A 118 -8.17 -0.43 6.47
N ALA A 119 -7.93 0.08 5.26
CA ALA A 119 -7.13 1.28 5.01
C ALA A 119 -7.91 2.25 4.13
N ALA A 120 -7.62 3.54 4.29
CA ALA A 120 -8.05 4.62 3.41
C ALA A 120 -6.82 5.45 3.05
N THR A 121 -6.83 6.10 1.89
CA THR A 121 -5.68 6.87 1.41
C THR A 121 -6.00 8.34 1.24
N ASN A 122 -5.01 9.20 1.48
CA ASN A 122 -5.13 10.62 1.28
C ASN A 122 -3.83 11.18 0.66
N PRO A 123 -3.92 12.22 -0.19
CA PRO A 123 -2.73 12.92 -0.65
C PRO A 123 -1.97 13.53 0.54
N LYS A 124 -0.64 13.50 0.48
CA LYS A 124 0.18 14.27 1.42
C LYS A 124 -0.09 15.76 1.23
N SER A 125 -0.03 16.54 2.30
CA SER A 125 -0.31 17.98 2.24
C SER A 125 0.60 18.74 1.25
N SER A 126 1.85 18.30 1.08
CA SER A 126 2.76 18.84 0.06
C SER A 126 2.29 18.56 -1.37
N THR A 127 1.66 17.42 -1.63
CA THR A 127 1.08 17.06 -2.94
C THR A 127 -0.07 18.00 -3.30
N GLY A 128 -0.95 18.30 -2.34
CA GLY A 128 -2.05 19.23 -2.54
C GLY A 128 -1.60 20.68 -2.83
N ARG A 129 -0.46 21.11 -2.27
CA ARG A 129 0.10 22.45 -2.53
C ARG A 129 0.65 22.64 -3.94
N LEU A 130 0.94 21.54 -4.64
CA LEU A 130 1.41 21.55 -6.02
C LEU A 130 0.26 21.38 -7.03
N ASP A 131 -0.99 21.39 -6.56
CA ASP A 131 -2.19 21.11 -7.35
C ASP A 131 -2.11 19.76 -8.10
N VAL A 132 -1.45 18.78 -7.46
CA VAL A 132 -1.33 17.42 -7.99
C VAL A 132 -2.50 16.59 -7.46
N PHE A 133 -3.39 16.21 -8.37
CA PHE A 133 -4.51 15.34 -8.05
C PHE A 133 -4.08 13.87 -8.02
N THR A 134 -4.24 13.21 -6.87
CA THR A 134 -3.92 11.78 -6.71
C THR A 134 -5.11 11.00 -6.16
N ARG A 135 -5.24 9.75 -6.61
CA ARG A 135 -6.17 8.75 -6.09
C ARG A 135 -5.49 7.41 -6.06
N VAL A 136 -5.72 6.61 -5.02
CA VAL A 136 -5.29 5.21 -4.99
C VAL A 136 -6.45 4.33 -5.46
N ILE A 137 -6.12 3.31 -6.25
CA ILE A 137 -7.04 2.26 -6.67
C ILE A 137 -6.46 0.90 -6.34
N THR A 138 -7.34 -0.06 -6.08
CA THR A 138 -7.00 -1.45 -5.81
C THR A 138 -7.73 -2.38 -6.77
N ASP A 139 -7.28 -3.63 -6.87
CA ASP A 139 -8.00 -4.64 -7.65
C ASP A 139 -9.41 -4.84 -7.09
N GLY A 140 -10.40 -4.96 -7.98
CA GLY A 140 -11.81 -5.09 -7.57
C GLY A 140 -12.46 -3.80 -7.05
N ALA A 141 -11.74 -2.67 -7.02
CA ALA A 141 -12.24 -1.43 -6.43
C ALA A 141 -13.50 -0.90 -7.14
N ARG A 142 -14.45 -0.43 -6.31
CA ARG A 142 -15.69 0.25 -6.71
C ARG A 142 -15.75 1.71 -6.26
N ALA A 143 -14.75 2.13 -5.48
CA ALA A 143 -14.53 3.50 -5.05
C ALA A 143 -13.02 3.77 -5.09
N PHE A 144 -12.65 5.05 -5.15
CA PHE A 144 -11.26 5.46 -4.93
C PHE A 144 -10.98 5.58 -3.44
N ASP A 145 -9.70 5.47 -3.10
CA ASP A 145 -9.16 5.64 -1.74
C ASP A 145 -9.82 4.74 -0.67
#